data_AF-A0A9W6LGL9-F1
#
_entry.id   AF-A0A9W6LGL9-F1
#
_cell.length_a   1.000
_cell.length_b   1.000
_cell.length_c   1.000
_cell.angle_alpha   90.00
_cell.angle_beta   90.00
_cell.angle_gamma   90.00
#
_symmetry.space_group_name_H-M   'P 1'
#
loop_
_entity.id
_entity.type
_entity.pdbx_description
1 polymer ?
#
loop_
_entity_poly.entity_id
_entity_poly.type
_entity_poly.pdbx_seq_one_letter_code
_entity_poly.pdbx_strand_id
1 'polypeptide(L)'
;MENLRFYLKLNEHYSRDDPKAIMRRFSEGGRSFAQAYRFNGQGWTATDFFDKHRLGHNDDDFIEVSQEEAEDAIAAKLRRIAEREG
;
A
#
# COMPACT_ATOMS: atom_id res chain seq x y z
N MET A 1 7.85 5.61 15.73
CA MET A 1 6.75 5.53 14.75
C MET A 1 5.44 5.51 15.50
N GLU A 2 4.60 6.51 15.30
CA GLU A 2 3.30 6.63 15.97
C GLU A 2 2.18 6.55 14.92
N ASN A 3 0.99 6.09 15.29
CA ASN A 3 -0.16 6.02 14.38
C ASN A 3 0.13 5.26 13.07
N LEU A 4 0.88 4.16 13.14
CA LEU A 4 1.11 3.29 11.98
C LEU A 4 -0.21 2.65 11.55
N ARG A 5 -0.62 2.93 10.32
CA ARG A 5 -1.83 2.40 9.69
C ARG A 5 -1.48 1.87 8.32
N PHE A 6 -2.15 0.79 7.93
CA PHE A 6 -1.94 0.15 6.64
C PHE A 6 -3.17 0.31 5.76
N TYR A 7 -2.91 0.41 4.46
CA TYR A 7 -3.93 0.67 3.47
C TYR A 7 -3.69 -0.17 2.23
N LEU A 8 -4.75 -0.72 1.66
CA LEU A 8 -4.71 -1.38 0.36
C LEU A 8 -5.29 -0.44 -0.69
N LYS A 9 -4.54 -0.22 -1.76
CA LYS A 9 -4.98 0.54 -2.92
C LYS A 9 -5.74 -0.39 -3.87
N LEU A 10 -6.97 -0.05 -4.17
CA LEU A 10 -7.91 -0.84 -4.96
C LEU A 10 -8.40 0.00 -6.15
N ASN A 11 -8.95 -0.66 -7.16
CA ASN A 11 -9.74 -0.03 -8.22
C ASN A 11 -10.58 -1.09 -8.95
N GLU A 12 -11.20 -0.74 -10.07
CA GLU A 12 -12.02 -1.67 -10.88
C GLU A 12 -11.33 -2.99 -11.29
N HIS A 13 -10.00 -3.03 -11.31
CA HIS A 13 -9.20 -4.20 -11.69
C HIS A 13 -8.49 -4.87 -10.51
N TYR A 14 -8.44 -4.23 -9.33
CA TYR A 14 -7.68 -4.71 -8.17
C TYR A 14 -8.55 -4.77 -6.92
N SER A 15 -8.63 -5.96 -6.32
CA SER A 15 -9.47 -6.26 -5.15
C SER A 15 -8.63 -6.40 -3.88
N ARG A 16 -9.29 -6.59 -2.73
CA ARG A 16 -8.61 -6.79 -1.44
C ARG A 16 -7.63 -7.98 -1.44
N ASP A 17 -7.98 -9.05 -2.16
CA ASP A 17 -7.15 -10.25 -2.34
C ASP A 17 -5.99 -10.06 -3.33
N ASP A 18 -6.09 -9.10 -4.25
CA ASP A 18 -5.01 -8.71 -5.17
C ASP A 18 -4.95 -7.19 -5.31
N PRO A 19 -4.45 -6.49 -4.28
CA PRO A 19 -4.49 -5.03 -4.26
C PRO A 19 -3.47 -4.46 -5.24
N LYS A 20 -3.78 -3.31 -5.84
CA LYS A 20 -2.90 -2.60 -6.78
C LYS A 20 -1.56 -2.27 -6.13
N ALA A 21 -1.63 -1.70 -4.92
CA ALA A 21 -0.48 -1.36 -4.10
C ALA A 21 -0.84 -1.48 -2.63
N ILE A 22 0.18 -1.71 -1.80
CA ILE A 22 0.05 -1.76 -0.35
C ILE A 22 0.73 -0.52 0.19
N MET A 23 0.07 0.23 1.04
CA MET A 23 0.52 1.51 1.54
C MET A 23 0.51 1.50 3.06
N ARG A 24 1.38 2.30 3.66
CA ARG A 24 1.38 2.57 5.09
C ARG A 24 1.51 4.05 5.35
N ARG A 25 0.84 4.50 6.39
CA ARG A 25 0.92 5.87 6.90
C ARG A 25 1.34 5.83 8.34
N PHE A 26 2.26 6.71 8.72
CA PHE A 26 2.72 6.83 10.10
C PHE A 26 3.10 8.27 10.40
N SER A 27 3.16 8.60 11.68
CA SER A 27 3.62 9.88 12.17
C SER A 27 4.99 9.74 12.83
N GLU A 28 5.84 10.72 12.58
CA GLU A 28 7.16 10.85 13.20
C GLU A 28 7.48 12.34 13.40
N GLY A 29 7.83 12.75 14.61
CA GLY A 29 8.18 14.14 14.91
C GLY A 29 7.06 15.14 14.58
N GLY A 30 5.79 14.76 14.76
CA GLY A 30 4.63 15.58 14.44
C GLY A 30 4.31 15.71 12.94
N ARG A 31 5.08 15.06 12.07
CA ARG A 31 4.83 15.01 10.62
C ARG A 31 4.23 13.67 10.24
N SER A 32 3.28 13.67 9.30
CA SER A 32 2.72 12.44 8.76
C SER A 32 3.41 12.06 7.46
N PHE A 33 3.79 10.79 7.36
CA PHE A 33 4.50 10.20 6.24
C PHE A 33 3.64 9.09 5.64
N ALA A 34 3.73 8.95 4.32
CA ALA A 34 3.09 7.86 3.60
C ALA A 34 4.12 7.14 2.73
N GLN A 35 4.03 5.82 2.71
CA GLN A 35 4.88 4.95 1.90
C GLN A 35 4.03 3.93 1.17
N ALA A 36 4.44 3.57 -0.04
CA ALA A 36 3.90 2.48 -0.82
C ALA A 36 4.95 1.36 -0.92
N TYR A 37 4.51 0.12 -0.81
CA TYR A 37 5.35 -1.05 -0.99
C TYR A 37 5.56 -1.30 -2.48
N ARG A 38 6.83 -1.40 -2.88
CA ARG A 38 7.28 -1.74 -4.22
C ARG A 38 7.68 -3.21 -4.25
N PHE A 39 6.94 -4.01 -5.03
CA PHE A 39 7.14 -5.44 -5.16
C PHE A 39 8.33 -5.85 -6.05
N ASN A 40 9.14 -4.88 -6.49
CA ASN A 40 10.35 -5.10 -7.30
C ASN A 40 11.63 -5.24 -6.44
N GLY A 41 11.49 -5.56 -5.15
CA GLY A 41 12.60 -5.66 -4.20
C GLY A 41 13.04 -4.34 -3.57
N GLN A 42 12.49 -3.18 -3.94
CA GLN A 42 12.79 -1.90 -3.27
C GLN A 42 12.11 -1.74 -1.90
N GLY A 43 11.05 -2.51 -1.61
CA GLY A 43 10.34 -2.42 -0.35
C GLY A 43 9.54 -1.11 -0.20
N TRP A 44 9.54 -0.49 0.97
CA TRP A 44 8.75 0.70 1.25
C TRP A 44 9.38 1.97 0.69
N THR A 45 8.67 2.65 -0.21
CA THR A 45 9.10 3.92 -0.83
C THR A 45 8.12 5.04 -0.50
N ALA A 46 8.60 6.27 -0.28
CA ALA A 46 7.74 7.43 -0.06
C ALA A 46 6.70 7.61 -1.18
N THR A 47 5.48 8.02 -0.82
CA THR A 47 4.40 8.23 -1.79
C THR A 47 3.54 9.44 -1.44
N ASP A 48 3.18 10.22 -2.46
CA ASP A 48 2.22 11.33 -2.37
C ASP A 48 0.79 10.89 -2.71
N PHE A 49 0.50 9.58 -2.71
CA PHE A 49 -0.81 9.04 -3.11
C PHE A 49 -1.96 9.66 -2.33
N PHE A 50 -1.84 9.74 -0.99
CA PHE A 50 -2.90 10.28 -0.14
C PHE A 50 -3.15 11.78 -0.38
N ASP A 51 -2.09 12.53 -0.67
CA ASP A 51 -2.23 13.97 -0.95
C ASP A 51 -2.92 14.18 -2.31
N LYS A 52 -2.51 13.42 -3.34
CA LYS A 52 -3.16 13.41 -4.66
C LYS A 52 -4.61 12.93 -4.61
N HIS A 53 -4.92 11.91 -3.82
CA HIS A 53 -6.29 11.44 -3.63
C HIS A 53 -7.16 12.51 -2.98
N ARG A 54 -6.66 13.19 -1.95
CA ARG A 54 -7.37 14.31 -1.30
C ARG A 54 -7.68 15.45 -2.27
N LEU A 55 -6.80 15.69 -3.25
CA LEU A 55 -6.98 16.71 -4.28
C LEU A 55 -7.88 16.26 -5.45
N GLY A 56 -8.42 15.03 -5.42
CA GLY A 56 -9.26 14.49 -6.51
C GLY A 56 -8.48 14.12 -7.77
N HIS A 57 -7.15 13.96 -7.68
CA HIS A 57 -6.30 13.57 -8.80
C HIS A 57 -6.13 12.04 -8.94
N ASN A 58 -6.75 11.25 -8.05
CA ASN A 58 -6.78 9.79 -8.14
C ASN A 58 -8.22 9.31 -7.98
N ASP A 59 -8.65 8.47 -8.91
CA ASP A 59 -9.91 7.73 -8.86
C ASP A 59 -9.74 6.34 -8.20
N ASP A 60 -8.51 6.00 -7.81
CA ASP A 60 -8.22 4.73 -7.14
C ASP A 60 -8.66 4.80 -5.67
N ASP A 61 -9.51 3.87 -5.25
CA ASP A 61 -9.93 3.68 -3.87
C ASP A 61 -8.80 3.17 -2.97
N PHE A 62 -8.98 3.34 -1.66
CA PHE A 62 -8.16 2.68 -0.66
C PHE A 62 -8.98 2.27 0.56
N ILE A 63 -8.63 1.13 1.14
CA ILE A 63 -9.24 0.64 2.39
C ILE A 63 -8.19 0.56 3.48
N GLU A 64 -8.56 0.92 4.71
CA GLU A 64 -7.72 0.71 5.89
C GLU A 64 -7.78 -0.77 6.29
N VAL A 65 -6.62 -1.36 6.57
CA VAL A 65 -6.50 -2.77 6.95
C VAL A 65 -5.60 -2.92 8.17
N SER A 66 -5.77 -4.05 8.85
CA SER A 66 -4.87 -4.47 9.92
C SER A 66 -3.45 -4.67 9.38
N GLN A 67 -2.45 -4.53 10.26
CA GLN A 67 -1.07 -4.82 9.92
C GLN A 67 -0.91 -6.25 9.36
N GLU A 68 -1.49 -7.24 10.05
CA GLU A 68 -1.43 -8.65 9.65
C GLU A 68 -1.94 -8.88 8.22
N GLU A 69 -3.06 -8.24 7.85
CA GLU A 69 -3.64 -8.36 6.52
C GLU A 69 -2.78 -7.67 5.44
N ALA A 70 -2.12 -6.56 5.79
CA ALA A 70 -1.18 -5.92 4.87
C ALA A 70 0.06 -6.81 4.64
N GLU A 71 0.56 -7.47 5.68
CA GLU A 71 1.69 -8.40 5.57
C GLU A 71 1.34 -9.64 4.76
N ASP A 72 0.15 -10.21 4.97
CA ASP A 72 -0.36 -11.33 4.18
C ASP A 72 -0.51 -10.95 2.70
N ALA A 73 -1.08 -9.78 2.41
CA ALA A 73 -1.21 -9.27 1.04
C ALA A 73 0.17 -9.05 0.36
N ILE A 74 1.18 -8.59 1.11
CA ILE A 74 2.56 -8.46 0.59
C ILE A 74 3.11 -9.83 0.24
N ALA A 75 3.02 -10.79 1.17
CA ALA A 75 3.55 -12.14 0.98
C ALA A 75 2.86 -12.85 -0.19
N ALA A 76 1.52 -12.77 -0.28
CA ALA A 76 0.74 -13.34 -1.37
C ALA A 76 1.15 -12.75 -2.72
N LYS A 77 1.32 -11.43 -2.82
CA LYS A 77 1.69 -10.78 -4.07
C LYS A 77 3.13 -11.06 -4.48
N LEU A 78 4.07 -11.11 -3.53
CA LEU A 78 5.45 -11.52 -3.80
C LEU A 78 5.52 -12.96 -4.31
N ARG A 79 4.74 -13.87 -3.71
CA ARG A 79 4.64 -15.27 -4.16
C ARG A 79 4.13 -15.34 -5.61
N ARG A 80 3.04 -14.63 -5.94
CA ARG A 80 2.50 -14.58 -7.31
C ARG A 80 3.49 -14.01 -8.33
N ILE A 81 4.30 -13.02 -7.94
CA ILE A 81 5.34 -12.46 -8.81
C ILE A 81 6.44 -13.50 -9.06
N ALA A 82 6.91 -14.17 -8.01
CA ALA A 82 7.89 -15.25 -8.14
C ALA A 82 7.38 -16.41 -9.01
N GLU A 83 6.10 -16.78 -8.90
CA GLU A 83 5.46 -17.82 -9.73
C GLU A 83 5.31 -17.41 -11.21
N ARG A 84 5.33 -16.12 -11.53
CA ARG A 84 5.21 -15.62 -12.92
C ARG A 84 6.55 -15.44 -13.62
N GLU A 85 7.63 -15.30 -12.86
CA GLU A 85 9.00 -15.17 -13.39
C GLU A 85 9.78 -16.50 -13.42
N GLY A 86 9.16 -17.58 -12.91
CA GLY A 86 9.71 -18.94 -12.86
C GLY A 86 9.31 -19.85 -14.02
#